data_AF-A0A919W625-F1
#
_entry.id   AF-A0A919W625-F1
#
_cell.length_a   1.000
_cell.length_b   1.000
_cell.length_c   1.000
_cell.angle_alpha   90.00
_cell.angle_beta   90.00
_cell.angle_gamma   90.00
#
_symmetry.space_group_name_H-M   'P 1'
#
loop_
_entity.id
_entity.type
_entity.pdbx_description
1 polymer ?
#
loop_
_entity_poly.entity_id
_entity_poly.type
_entity_poly.pdbx_seq_one_letter_code
_entity_poly.pdbx_strand_id
1 'polypeptide(L)' 'MHLSPLTVKTHVNRTMIKLQARDRAQLVVIAYQNDLIRPGDVLPEV' A
#
# COMPACT_ATOMS: atom_id res chain seq x y z
N MET A 1 -3.21 -12.52 -9.55
CA MET A 1 -3.96 -12.65 -8.27
C MET A 1 -5.23 -11.80 -8.36
N HIS A 2 -6.43 -12.40 -8.32
CA HIS A 2 -7.69 -11.65 -8.55
C HIS A 2 -8.33 -11.25 -7.21
N LEU A 3 -8.23 -9.97 -6.84
CA LEU A 3 -8.89 -9.41 -5.67
C LEU A 3 -9.95 -8.40 -6.11
N SER A 4 -11.14 -8.45 -5.51
CA SER A 4 -12.17 -7.44 -5.77
C SER A 4 -11.68 -6.04 -5.33
N PRO A 5 -12.00 -4.96 -6.08
CA PRO A 5 -11.65 -3.59 -5.70
C PRO A 5 -12.13 -3.21 -4.29
N LEU A 6 -13.27 -3.75 -3.86
CA LEU A 6 -13.81 -3.53 -2.51
C LEU A 6 -12.92 -4.16 -1.43
N THR A 7 -12.39 -5.36 -1.71
CA THR A 7 -11.47 -6.06 -0.82
C THR A 7 -10.16 -5.28 -0.69
N VAL A 8 -9.63 -4.75 -1.80
CA VAL A 8 -8.44 -3.88 -1.80
C VAL A 8 -8.68 -2.65 -0.93
N LYS A 9 -9.82 -1.97 -1.10
CA LYS A 9 -10.18 -0.79 -0.28
C LYS A 9 -10.20 -1.11 1.22
N THR A 10 -10.76 -2.25 1.58
CA THR A 10 -10.81 -2.71 2.98
C THR A 10 -9.41 -2.91 3.56
N HIS A 11 -8.51 -3.54 2.79
CA HIS A 11 -7.14 -3.76 3.23
C HIS A 11 -6.37 -2.45 3.38
N VAL A 12 -6.47 -1.55 2.41
CA VAL A 12 -5.82 -0.22 2.49
C VAL A 12 -6.31 0.56 3.70
N ASN A 13 -7.62 0.60 3.96
CA ASN A 13 -8.16 1.27 5.14
C ASN A 13 -7.65 0.67 6.46
N ARG A 14 -7.60 -0.67 6.56
CA ARG A 14 -7.05 -1.33 7.75
C ARG A 14 -5.57 -1.04 7.93
N THR A 15 -4.79 -1.00 6.85
CA THR A 15 -3.37 -0.66 6.91
C THR A 15 -3.16 0.79 7.35
N MET A 16 -3.95 1.74 6.82
CA MET A 16 -3.91 3.15 7.25
C MET A 16 -4.21 3.28 8.75
N ILE A 17 -5.20 2.55 9.27
CA ILE A 17 -5.49 2.52 10.71
C ILE A 17 -4.31 1.95 11.49
N LYS A 18 -3.74 0.82 11.07
CA LYS A 18 -2.62 0.17 11.77
C LYS A 18 -1.36 1.02 11.82
N LEU A 19 -1.08 1.76 10.74
CA LEU A 19 0.10 2.60 10.61
C LEU A 19 -0.17 4.07 10.97
N GLN A 20 -1.37 4.39 11.45
CA GLN A 20 -1.80 5.75 11.78
C GLN A 20 -1.59 6.74 10.62
N ALA A 21 -1.75 6.27 9.39
CA ALA A 21 -1.67 7.09 8.18
C ALA A 21 -3.01 7.79 7.94
N ARG A 22 -2.98 9.10 7.73
CA ARG A 22 -4.13 9.97 7.51
C ARG A 22 -4.72 9.82 6.10
N ASP A 23 -3.87 9.52 5.13
CA ASP A 23 -4.25 9.38 3.73
C ASP A 23 -3.33 8.39 2.99
N ARG A 24 -3.71 8.09 1.75
CA ARG A 24 -3.02 7.12 0.91
C ARG A 24 -1.63 7.56 0.51
N ALA A 25 -1.38 8.87 0.34
CA ALA A 25 -0.06 9.38 0.00
C ALA A 25 0.89 9.22 1.19
N GLN A 26 0.42 9.51 2.41
CA GLN A 26 1.21 9.24 3.61
C GLN A 26 1.57 7.74 3.73
N LEU A 27 0.64 6.84 3.40
CA LEU A 27 0.92 5.40 3.38
C LEU A 27 2.02 5.03 2.37
N VAL A 28 2.02 5.64 1.19
CA VAL A 28 3.07 5.45 0.18
C VAL A 28 4.42 5.98 0.67
N VAL A 29 4.44 7.15 1.32
CA VAL A 29 5.68 7.71 1.91
C VAL A 29 6.25 6.77 2.97
N ILE A 30 5.42 6.23 3.87
CA ILE A 30 5.84 5.24 4.87
C ILE A 30 6.46 4.01 4.18
N ALA A 31 5.86 3.53 3.09
CA ALA A 31 6.37 2.37 2.37
C ALA A 31 7.77 2.64 1.76
N TYR A 32 7.99 3.81 1.17
CA TYR A 32 9.31 4.20 0.67
C TYR A 32 10.34 4.39 1.78
N GLN A 33 9.95 5.02 2.89
CA GLN A 33 10.85 5.25 4.04
C GLN A 33 11.31 3.95 4.72
N ASN A 34 10.52 2.88 4.63
CA ASN A 34 10.80 1.58 5.23
C ASN A 34 11.36 0.57 4.24
N ASP A 35 11.80 0.98 3.05
CA ASP A 35 12.29 0.09 2.00
C ASP A 35 11.26 -0.98 1.56
N LEU A 36 9.97 -0.81 1.87
CA LEU A 36 8.89 -1.72 1.45
C LEU A 36 8.60 -1.57 -0.06
N ILE A 37 8.93 -0.41 -0.62
CA ILE A 37 8.86 -0.13 -2.05
C ILE A 37 10.18 0.54 -2.44
N ARG A 38 10.89 -0.01 -3.41
CA ARG A 38 12.10 0.60 -3.97
C ARG A 38 11.85 1.15 -5.36
N PRO A 39 12.36 2.35 -5.70
CA PRO A 39 12.32 2.84 -7.06
C PRO A 39 13.03 1.85 -8.00
N GLY A 40 12.30 1.29 -8.96
CA GLY A 40 12.82 0.26 -9.87
C GLY A 40 12.44 -1.18 -9.51
N ASP A 41 11.70 -1.41 -8.41
CA ASP A 41 10.97 -2.67 -8.26
C ASP A 41 10.00 -2.79 -9.44
N VAL A 42 10.30 -3.71 -10.34
CA VAL A 42 9.33 -4.16 -11.35
C VAL A 42 8.19 -4.80 -10.59
N LEU A 43 7.00 -4.18 -10.65
CA LEU A 43 5.77 -4.87 -10.25
C LEU A 43 5.80 -6.21 -11.00
N PRO A 44 5.75 -7.37 -10.31
CA PRO A 44 5.71 -8.64 -11.00
C PRO A 44 4.57 -8.57 -11.99
N GLU A 45 4.88 -8.76 -13.28
CA GLU A 45 3.87 -8.75 -14.34
C GLU A 45 2.79 -9.76 -13.94
N VAL A 46 1.59 -9.25 -13.64
CA VAL A 46 0.43 -10.01 -13.15
C VAL A 46 -0.40 -10.54 -14.30
#